data_AF-A0A0F9SBW3-F1
#
_entry.id   AF-A0A0F9SBW3-F1
#
_cell.length_a   1.000
_cell.length_b   1.000
_cell.length_c   1.000
_cell.angle_alpha   90.00
_cell.angle_beta   90.00
_cell.angle_gamma   90.00
#
_symmetry.space_group_name_H-M   'P 1'
#
loop_
_entity.id
_entity.type
_entity.pdbx_description
1 polymer ?
#
loop_
_entity_poly.entity_id
_entity_poly.type
_entity_poly.pdbx_seq_one_letter_code
_entity_poly.pdbx_strand_id
1 'polypeptide(L)'
;SLREARNLTDKSDVGYNFLYKWVNENLPTFIKTNKELVDAFENLSLADEIFGRIRINQYWGLLPYFFDLFAGGVALSRNETHESKGYRRVVFPRYNVGGRFSLTQAQKELVEKINKKYEISQIDFIQNFLPFLKLLSGSSRKQLKNLSDWLDLDAKQKKLLK
;
A
#
# COMPACT_ATOMS: atom_id res chain seq x y z
N SER A 1 -3.82 -24.67 -16.03
CA SER A 1 -3.20 -25.59 -15.04
C SER A 1 -2.15 -24.85 -14.20
N LEU A 2 -1.65 -25.40 -13.08
CA LEU A 2 -0.65 -24.71 -12.22
C LEU A 2 0.63 -24.35 -13.00
N ARG A 3 1.18 -25.31 -13.74
CA ARG A 3 2.38 -25.11 -14.56
C ARG A 3 2.18 -24.05 -15.65
N GLU A 4 1.00 -24.04 -16.26
CA GLU A 4 0.65 -23.06 -17.28
C GLU A 4 0.54 -21.64 -16.69
N ALA A 5 -0.11 -21.50 -15.53
CA ALA A 5 -0.21 -20.22 -14.83
C ALA A 5 1.18 -19.65 -14.50
N ARG A 6 2.11 -20.50 -14.06
CA ARG A 6 3.51 -20.13 -13.83
C ARG A 6 4.22 -19.73 -15.12
N ASN A 7 4.11 -20.51 -16.19
CA ASN A 7 4.75 -20.17 -17.46
C ASN A 7 4.24 -18.83 -18.04
N LEU A 8 3.02 -18.43 -17.72
CA LEU A 8 2.49 -17.12 -18.13
C LEU A 8 3.15 -15.96 -17.38
N THR A 9 3.62 -16.15 -16.15
CA THR A 9 4.32 -15.07 -15.43
C THR A 9 5.68 -14.78 -16.03
N ASP A 10 6.37 -15.79 -16.59
CA ASP A 10 7.66 -15.62 -17.25
C ASP A 10 7.57 -14.83 -18.55
N LYS A 11 6.37 -14.77 -19.16
CA LYS A 11 6.10 -13.99 -20.37
C LYS A 11 5.75 -12.52 -20.08
N SER A 12 5.66 -12.14 -18.81
CA SER A 12 5.33 -10.77 -18.41
C SER A 12 6.57 -9.89 -18.47
N ASP A 13 6.48 -8.75 -19.16
CA ASP A 13 7.50 -7.69 -19.13
C ASP A 13 7.62 -7.04 -17.74
N VAL A 14 6.59 -7.22 -16.90
CA VAL A 14 6.54 -6.72 -15.52
C VAL A 14 7.13 -7.77 -14.58
N GLY A 15 8.13 -7.37 -13.80
CA GLY A 15 8.75 -8.23 -12.79
C GLY A 15 7.77 -8.69 -11.70
N TYR A 16 8.06 -9.86 -11.14
CA TYR A 16 7.21 -10.52 -10.13
C TYR A 16 6.95 -9.65 -8.89
N ASN A 17 7.88 -8.76 -8.53
CA ASN A 17 7.73 -7.74 -7.47
C ASN A 17 6.47 -6.87 -7.60
N PHE A 18 6.00 -6.71 -8.83
CA PHE A 18 4.89 -5.82 -9.19
C PHE A 18 3.69 -6.61 -9.72
N LEU A 19 3.95 -7.72 -10.40
CA LEU A 19 2.92 -8.56 -11.01
C LEU A 19 1.89 -9.08 -9.99
N TYR A 20 2.33 -9.64 -8.85
CA TYR A 20 1.41 -10.15 -7.82
C TYR A 20 0.51 -9.04 -7.25
N LYS A 21 1.03 -7.81 -7.21
CA LYS A 21 0.24 -6.66 -6.75
C LYS A 21 -0.86 -6.30 -7.73
N TRP A 22 -0.56 -6.47 -9.01
CA TRP A 22 -1.48 -6.27 -10.10
C TRP A 22 -2.60 -7.29 -10.11
N VAL A 23 -2.27 -8.55 -9.85
CA VAL A 23 -3.27 -9.60 -9.63
C VAL A 23 -4.21 -9.21 -8.49
N ASN A 24 -3.67 -8.83 -7.33
CA ASN A 24 -4.47 -8.43 -6.17
C ASN A 24 -5.45 -7.27 -6.46
N GLU A 25 -4.99 -6.20 -7.11
CA GLU A 25 -5.84 -5.04 -7.43
C GLU A 25 -6.98 -5.42 -8.40
N ASN A 26 -6.74 -6.37 -9.30
CA ASN A 26 -7.66 -6.71 -10.37
C ASN A 26 -8.50 -7.97 -10.08
N LEU A 27 -8.28 -8.65 -8.96
CA LEU A 27 -9.03 -9.86 -8.59
C LEU A 27 -10.55 -9.70 -8.70
N PRO A 28 -11.17 -8.65 -8.10
CA PRO A 28 -12.63 -8.46 -8.19
C PRO A 28 -13.12 -8.17 -9.61
N THR A 29 -12.21 -7.75 -10.50
CA THR A 29 -12.52 -7.57 -11.91
C THR A 29 -12.74 -8.91 -12.58
N PHE A 30 -12.00 -9.97 -12.22
CA PHE A 30 -12.03 -11.27 -12.88
C PHE A 30 -12.86 -12.33 -12.16
N ILE A 31 -12.85 -12.34 -10.82
CA ILE A 31 -13.60 -13.27 -9.97
C ILE A 31 -14.80 -12.53 -9.37
N LYS A 32 -16.01 -13.12 -9.45
CA LYS A 32 -17.25 -12.47 -9.00
C LYS A 32 -17.88 -13.12 -7.78
N THR A 33 -17.66 -14.41 -7.58
CA THR A 33 -18.20 -15.12 -6.43
C THR A 33 -17.35 -14.85 -5.19
N ASN A 34 -18.01 -14.50 -4.07
CA ASN A 34 -17.32 -14.19 -2.82
C ASN A 34 -16.44 -15.34 -2.32
N LYS A 35 -16.91 -16.59 -2.44
CA LYS A 35 -16.16 -17.78 -2.03
C LYS A 35 -14.83 -17.90 -2.76
N GLU A 36 -14.84 -17.77 -4.08
CA GLU A 36 -13.62 -17.84 -4.90
C GLU A 36 -12.69 -16.65 -4.66
N LEU A 37 -13.26 -15.48 -4.35
CA LEU A 37 -12.48 -14.30 -3.96
C LEU A 37 -11.74 -14.54 -2.65
N VAL A 38 -12.40 -15.14 -1.65
CA VAL A 38 -11.77 -15.52 -0.38
C VAL A 38 -10.59 -16.44 -0.65
N ASP A 39 -10.80 -17.53 -1.39
CA ASP A 39 -9.74 -18.48 -1.74
C ASP A 39 -8.59 -17.81 -2.51
N ALA A 40 -8.91 -16.89 -3.44
CA ALA A 40 -7.89 -16.14 -4.18
C ALA A 40 -7.06 -15.21 -3.28
N PHE A 41 -7.72 -14.48 -2.37
CA PHE A 41 -7.06 -13.59 -1.44
C PHE A 41 -6.24 -14.35 -0.39
N GLU A 42 -6.69 -15.52 0.05
CA GLU A 42 -5.91 -16.39 0.94
C GLU A 42 -4.60 -16.84 0.27
N ASN A 43 -4.67 -17.30 -0.98
CA ASN A 43 -3.49 -17.65 -1.77
C ASN A 43 -2.53 -16.47 -1.93
N LEU A 44 -3.05 -15.27 -2.23
CA LEU A 44 -2.23 -14.06 -2.34
C LEU A 44 -1.61 -13.63 -1.01
N SER A 45 -2.35 -13.77 0.09
CA SER A 45 -1.87 -13.45 1.44
C SER A 45 -0.67 -14.33 1.81
N LEU A 46 -0.79 -15.64 1.60
CA LEU A 46 0.31 -16.58 1.82
C LEU A 46 1.49 -16.31 0.88
N ALA A 47 1.22 -15.96 -0.38
CA ALA A 47 2.27 -15.58 -1.31
C ALA A 47 3.04 -14.34 -0.83
N ASP A 48 2.36 -13.29 -0.35
CA ASP A 48 3.02 -12.08 0.15
C ASP A 48 3.84 -12.37 1.43
N GLU A 49 3.35 -13.24 2.32
CA GLU A 49 4.10 -13.68 3.50
C GLU A 49 5.40 -14.40 3.12
N ILE A 50 5.31 -15.40 2.22
CA ILE A 50 6.49 -16.09 1.69
C ILE A 50 7.43 -15.09 1.05
N PHE A 51 6.89 -14.13 0.30
CA PHE A 51 7.70 -13.15 -0.40
C PHE A 51 8.41 -12.20 0.56
N GLY A 52 7.76 -11.79 1.65
CA GLY A 52 8.39 -11.07 2.75
C GLY A 52 9.55 -11.85 3.36
N ARG A 53 9.36 -13.15 3.64
CA ARG A 53 10.41 -14.04 4.16
C ARG A 53 11.58 -14.20 3.19
N ILE A 54 11.31 -14.32 1.89
CA ILE A 54 12.35 -14.35 0.84
C ILE A 54 13.19 -13.08 0.90
N ARG A 55 12.56 -11.90 0.98
CA ARG A 55 13.30 -10.62 1.01
C ARG A 55 14.11 -10.43 2.30
N ILE A 56 13.60 -10.87 3.45
CA ILE A 56 14.31 -10.76 4.73
C ILE A 56 15.51 -11.70 4.74
N ASN A 57 15.31 -12.97 4.37
CA ASN A 57 16.33 -14.01 4.51
C ASN A 57 17.20 -14.21 3.26
N GLN A 58 16.89 -13.51 2.15
CA GLN A 58 17.53 -13.68 0.84
C GLN A 58 17.49 -15.13 0.32
N TYR A 59 16.52 -15.92 0.77
CA TYR A 59 16.41 -17.34 0.41
C TYR A 59 15.53 -17.52 -0.82
N TRP A 60 16.12 -17.32 -2.00
CA TRP A 60 15.44 -17.36 -3.29
C TRP A 60 14.93 -18.75 -3.71
N GLY A 61 15.31 -19.81 -2.99
CA GLY A 61 14.80 -21.17 -3.20
C GLY A 61 13.29 -21.30 -2.96
N LEU A 62 12.66 -20.36 -2.23
CA LEU A 62 11.22 -20.33 -2.01
C LEU A 62 10.43 -19.67 -3.15
N LEU A 63 11.11 -19.06 -4.13
CA LEU A 63 10.46 -18.31 -5.20
C LEU A 63 9.48 -19.15 -6.03
N PRO A 64 9.71 -20.45 -6.31
CA PRO A 64 8.72 -21.31 -6.97
C PRO A 64 7.39 -21.38 -6.21
N TYR A 65 7.41 -21.50 -4.88
CA TYR A 65 6.20 -21.55 -4.06
C TYR A 65 5.42 -20.23 -4.10
N PHE A 66 6.13 -19.10 -4.16
CA PHE A 66 5.52 -17.81 -4.37
C PHE A 66 4.73 -17.78 -5.70
N PHE A 67 5.34 -18.20 -6.81
CA PHE A 67 4.66 -18.30 -8.11
C PHE A 67 3.48 -19.27 -8.10
N ASP A 68 3.65 -20.43 -7.46
CA ASP A 68 2.59 -21.44 -7.38
C ASP A 68 1.36 -20.91 -6.65
N LEU A 69 1.54 -20.06 -5.63
CA LEU A 69 0.42 -19.45 -4.89
C LEU A 69 -0.21 -18.27 -5.63
N PHE A 70 0.55 -17.23 -5.98
CA PHE A 70 -0.05 -16.00 -6.52
C PHE A 70 -0.56 -16.16 -7.95
N ALA A 71 0.05 -17.04 -8.75
CA ALA A 71 -0.37 -17.29 -10.13
C ALA A 71 -1.23 -18.55 -10.21
N GLY A 72 -0.71 -19.68 -9.73
CA GLY A 72 -1.40 -20.96 -9.76
C GLY A 72 -2.61 -21.00 -8.85
N GLY A 73 -2.43 -20.74 -7.55
CA GLY A 73 -3.48 -20.79 -6.53
C GLY A 73 -4.64 -19.83 -6.85
N VAL A 74 -4.31 -18.60 -7.27
CA VAL A 74 -5.32 -17.63 -7.73
C VAL A 74 -6.05 -18.07 -8.98
N ALA A 75 -5.36 -18.62 -9.98
CA ALA A 75 -6.02 -19.08 -11.20
C ALA A 75 -6.93 -20.28 -10.91
N LEU A 76 -6.53 -21.16 -9.98
CA LEU A 76 -7.25 -22.37 -9.58
C LEU A 76 -8.38 -22.11 -8.58
N SER A 77 -8.40 -20.98 -7.87
CA SER A 77 -9.52 -20.62 -7.00
C SER A 77 -10.80 -20.32 -7.77
N ARG A 78 -10.66 -20.02 -9.07
CA ARG A 78 -11.78 -19.78 -9.99
C ARG A 78 -12.32 -21.11 -10.52
N ASN A 79 -13.42 -21.57 -9.93
CA ASN A 79 -14.10 -22.82 -10.24
C ASN A 79 -15.52 -22.62 -10.81
N GLU A 80 -16.26 -21.64 -10.30
CA GLU A 80 -17.64 -21.32 -10.62
C GLU A 80 -17.79 -20.06 -11.48
N THR A 81 -16.92 -19.05 -11.29
CA THR A 81 -16.96 -17.85 -12.15
C THR A 81 -16.59 -18.27 -13.58
N HIS A 82 -17.59 -18.24 -14.46
CA HIS A 82 -17.41 -18.45 -15.89
C HIS A 82 -16.33 -17.53 -16.46
N GLU A 83 -15.61 -18.03 -17.46
CA GLU A 83 -14.66 -17.23 -18.21
C GLU A 83 -15.30 -15.91 -18.63
N SER A 84 -14.65 -14.82 -18.26
CA SER A 84 -15.12 -13.49 -18.58
C SER A 84 -15.22 -13.33 -20.08
N LYS A 85 -16.45 -13.25 -20.61
CA LYS A 85 -16.67 -12.92 -22.02
C LYS A 85 -16.28 -11.46 -22.25
N GLY A 86 -15.33 -11.24 -23.15
CA GLY A 86 -14.89 -9.91 -23.57
C GLY A 86 -13.74 -9.30 -22.76
N TYR A 87 -13.28 -8.15 -23.24
CA TYR A 87 -12.17 -7.41 -22.64
C TYR A 87 -12.56 -6.86 -21.26
N ARG A 88 -11.73 -7.11 -20.26
CA ARG A 88 -11.81 -6.45 -18.95
C ARG A 88 -10.63 -5.52 -18.76
N ARG A 89 -10.91 -4.29 -18.35
CA ARG A 89 -9.88 -3.31 -18.07
C ARG A 89 -9.06 -3.73 -16.85
N VAL A 90 -7.76 -3.86 -17.03
CA VAL A 90 -6.79 -4.03 -15.94
C VAL A 90 -6.33 -2.64 -15.47
N VAL A 91 -6.32 -2.42 -14.17
CA VAL A 91 -5.89 -1.16 -13.54
C VAL A 91 -4.58 -1.34 -12.79
N PHE A 92 -3.75 -0.28 -12.78
CA PHE A 92 -2.50 -0.25 -12.02
C PHE A 92 -2.73 -0.40 -10.50
N PRO A 93 -1.89 -1.13 -9.75
CA PRO A 93 -2.06 -1.31 -8.31
C PRO A 93 -1.97 0.05 -7.61
N ARG A 94 -2.94 0.35 -6.75
CA ARG A 94 -3.03 1.68 -6.12
C ARG A 94 -2.29 1.79 -4.80
N TYR A 95 -1.93 0.67 -4.18
CA TYR A 95 -1.18 0.66 -2.92
C TYR A 95 0.33 0.77 -3.20
N ASN A 96 0.82 2.00 -3.20
CA ASN A 96 2.25 2.28 -3.20
C ASN A 96 2.81 2.07 -1.79
N VAL A 97 3.72 1.11 -1.65
CA VAL A 97 4.32 0.66 -0.37
C VAL A 97 5.13 1.77 0.35
N GLY A 98 5.50 2.85 -0.34
CA GLY A 98 6.38 3.88 0.24
C GLY A 98 5.74 5.24 0.51
N GLY A 99 4.54 5.54 0.00
CA GLY A 99 4.07 6.92 -0.09
C GLY A 99 3.18 7.40 1.05
N ARG A 100 2.38 6.51 1.64
CA ARG A 100 1.28 6.91 2.55
C ARG A 100 1.76 7.54 3.86
N PHE A 101 2.92 7.11 4.35
CA PHE A 101 3.51 7.63 5.59
C PHE A 101 4.86 8.32 5.36
N SER A 102 5.22 8.59 4.11
CA SER A 102 6.43 9.35 3.82
C SER A 102 6.18 10.83 4.04
N LEU A 103 6.95 11.43 4.95
CA LEU A 103 6.90 12.85 5.22
C LEU A 103 7.68 13.63 4.16
N THR A 104 7.09 14.72 3.68
CA THR A 104 7.83 15.78 2.97
C THR A 104 8.86 16.41 3.91
N GLN A 105 9.89 17.06 3.36
CA GLN A 105 10.92 17.71 4.16
C GLN A 105 10.33 18.71 5.19
N ALA A 106 9.35 19.52 4.77
CA ALA A 106 8.69 20.47 5.66
C ALA A 106 7.88 19.78 6.78
N GLN A 107 7.31 18.60 6.52
CA GLN A 107 6.64 17.83 7.56
C GLN A 107 7.63 17.18 8.52
N LYS A 108 8.80 16.72 8.05
CA LYS A 108 9.86 16.19 8.92
C LYS A 108 10.35 17.24 9.91
N GLU A 109 10.62 18.46 9.43
CA GLU A 109 11.02 19.59 10.29
C GLU A 109 9.92 19.94 11.31
N LEU A 110 8.65 19.87 10.91
CA LEU A 110 7.53 20.10 11.82
C LEU A 110 7.42 18.99 12.89
N VAL A 111 7.62 17.73 12.50
CA VAL A 111 7.68 16.60 13.44
C VAL A 111 8.82 16.78 14.43
N GLU A 112 10.00 17.20 14.00
CA GLU A 112 11.13 17.48 14.91
C GLU A 112 10.80 18.56 15.94
N LYS A 113 10.13 19.65 15.53
CA LYS A 113 9.70 20.71 16.45
C LYS A 113 8.66 20.23 17.46
N ILE A 114 7.75 19.35 17.04
CA ILE A 114 6.75 18.73 17.93
C ILE A 114 7.40 17.72 18.88
N ASN A 115 8.33 16.90 18.39
CA ASN A 115 9.05 15.89 19.15
C ASN A 115 9.91 16.47 20.28
N LYS A 116 10.30 17.75 20.20
CA LYS A 116 10.92 18.45 21.33
C LYS A 116 10.00 18.60 22.55
N LYS A 117 8.68 18.47 22.37
CA LYS A 117 7.66 18.63 23.42
C LYS A 117 6.85 17.37 23.67
N TYR A 118 6.49 16.65 22.61
CA TYR A 118 5.69 15.44 22.66
C TYR A 118 6.40 14.37 21.86
N GLU A 119 6.92 13.33 22.52
CA GLU A 119 7.56 12.20 21.85
C GLU A 119 6.49 11.41 21.08
N ILE A 120 6.35 11.68 19.78
CA ILE A 120 5.36 11.05 18.92
C ILE A 120 6.01 10.33 17.74
N SER A 121 5.36 9.26 17.30
CA SER A 121 5.77 8.55 16.10
C SER A 121 5.37 9.33 14.83
N GLN A 122 6.06 9.07 13.72
CA GLN A 122 5.70 9.66 12.43
C GLN A 122 4.28 9.25 11.99
N ILE A 123 3.86 8.03 12.30
CA ILE A 123 2.53 7.51 11.94
C ILE A 123 1.46 8.29 12.70
N ASP A 124 1.64 8.43 14.01
CA ASP A 124 0.72 9.19 14.87
C ASP A 124 0.66 10.66 14.45
N PHE A 125 1.80 11.25 14.07
CA PHE A 125 1.83 12.59 13.53
C PHE A 125 0.95 12.75 12.27
N ILE A 126 1.09 11.83 11.31
CA ILE A 126 0.37 11.90 10.03
C ILE A 126 -1.13 11.69 10.21
N GLN A 127 -1.51 10.71 11.06
CA GLN A 127 -2.90 10.32 11.22
C GLN A 127 -3.67 11.28 12.14
N ASN A 128 -3.05 11.72 13.24
CA ASN A 128 -3.75 12.41 14.31
C ASN A 128 -3.33 13.87 14.45
N PHE A 129 -2.03 14.14 14.65
CA PHE A 129 -1.58 15.51 14.93
C PHE A 129 -1.74 16.45 13.74
N LEU A 130 -1.28 16.08 12.54
CA LEU A 130 -1.28 16.98 11.40
C LEU A 130 -2.71 17.41 11.00
N PRO A 131 -3.70 16.50 10.89
CA PRO A 131 -5.09 16.89 10.65
C PRO A 131 -5.65 17.78 11.75
N PHE A 132 -5.36 17.46 13.01
CA PHE A 132 -5.79 18.27 14.15
C PHE A 132 -5.21 19.68 14.12
N LEU A 133 -3.91 19.82 13.86
CA LEU A 133 -3.25 21.11 13.73
C LEU A 133 -3.84 21.94 12.59
N LYS A 134 -4.18 21.32 11.45
CA LYS A 134 -4.86 21.99 10.33
C LYS A 134 -6.25 22.50 10.70
N LEU A 135 -7.02 21.73 11.47
CA LEU A 135 -8.33 22.15 11.96
C LEU A 135 -8.22 23.33 12.94
N LEU A 136 -7.24 23.28 13.85
CA LEU A 136 -6.98 24.35 14.80
C LEU A 136 -6.53 25.65 14.11
N SER A 137 -5.61 25.57 13.14
CA SER A 137 -5.14 26.74 12.39
C SER A 137 -6.19 27.29 11.43
N GLY A 138 -7.04 26.43 10.88
CA GLY A 138 -8.13 26.81 9.97
C GLY A 138 -9.27 27.58 10.67
N SER A 139 -9.40 27.43 11.98
CA SER A 139 -10.49 28.05 12.76
C SER A 139 -10.33 29.58 12.92
N SER A 140 -9.10 30.09 13.08
CA SER A 140 -8.84 31.54 13.10
C SER A 140 -7.37 31.89 12.83
N ARG A 141 -7.11 33.06 12.23
CA ARG A 141 -5.73 33.56 12.05
C ARG A 141 -4.99 33.75 13.37
N LYS A 142 -5.72 34.07 14.44
CA LYS A 142 -5.17 34.21 15.79
C LYS A 142 -4.64 32.88 16.31
N GLN A 143 -5.37 31.78 16.11
CA GLN A 143 -4.90 30.45 16.49
C GLN A 143 -3.68 30.01 15.69
N LEU A 144 -3.63 30.28 14.38
CA LEU A 144 -2.43 30.01 13.59
C LEU A 144 -1.21 30.79 14.10
N LYS A 145 -1.40 32.06 14.52
CA LYS A 145 -0.32 32.86 15.13
C LYS A 145 0.13 32.26 16.46
N ASN A 146 -0.81 31.97 17.37
CA ASN A 146 -0.48 31.37 18.66
C ASN A 146 0.24 30.02 18.50
N LEU A 147 -0.21 29.18 17.57
CA LEU A 147 0.39 27.89 17.27
C LEU A 147 1.81 28.06 16.67
N SER A 148 1.96 29.03 15.77
CA SER A 148 3.25 29.42 15.22
C SER A 148 4.23 29.81 16.30
N ASP A 149 3.80 30.67 17.23
CA ASP A 149 4.67 31.19 18.28
C ASP A 149 5.00 30.07 19.29
N TRP A 150 4.06 29.15 19.52
CA TRP A 150 4.27 28.01 20.42
C TRP A 150 5.22 26.93 19.87
N LEU A 151 5.15 26.61 18.57
CA LEU A 151 5.99 25.61 17.91
C LEU A 151 7.17 26.21 17.14
N ASP A 152 7.34 27.54 17.18
CA ASP A 152 8.35 28.29 16.42
C ASP A 152 8.31 27.98 14.91
N LEU A 153 7.15 28.21 14.27
CA LEU A 153 6.90 27.78 12.89
C LEU A 153 7.38 28.76 11.82
N ASP A 154 8.04 28.20 10.81
CA ASP A 154 8.48 28.93 9.62
C ASP A 154 7.33 29.21 8.64
N ALA A 155 7.52 30.15 7.71
CA ALA A 155 6.53 30.49 6.70
C ALA A 155 6.07 29.27 5.86
N LYS A 156 7.00 28.35 5.55
CA LYS A 156 6.70 27.10 4.84
C LYS A 156 5.79 26.18 5.65
N GLN A 157 6.05 26.04 6.95
CA GLN A 157 5.28 25.19 7.87
C GLN A 157 3.89 25.80 8.14
N LYS A 158 3.81 27.13 8.28
CA LYS A 158 2.53 27.85 8.34
C LYS A 158 1.65 27.60 7.12
N LYS A 159 2.25 27.57 5.92
CA LYS A 159 1.54 27.23 4.68
C LYS A 159 1.05 25.79 4.68
N LEU A 160 1.78 24.87 5.30
CA LEU A 160 1.39 23.47 5.42
C LEU A 160 0.17 23.25 6.33
N LEU A 161 -0.05 24.16 7.28
CA LEU A 161 -1.18 24.15 8.21
C LEU A 161 -2.37 24.97 7.72
N LYS A 162 -2.26 25.70 6.62
CA LYS A 162 -3.40 26.32 5.94
C LYS A 162 -4.05 25.31 4.99
#